data_AF-A0A8D7FTG0-F1
#
_entry.id   AF-A0A8D7FTG0-F1
#
_cell.length_a   1.000
_cell.length_b   1.000
_cell.length_c   1.000
_cell.angle_alpha   90.00
_cell.angle_beta   90.00
_cell.angle_gamma   90.00
#
_symmetry.space_group_name_H-M   'P 1'
#
loop_
_entity.id
_entity.type
_entity.pdbx_description
1 polymer ?
#
loop_
_entity_poly.entity_id
_entity_poly.type
_entity_poly.pdbx_seq_one_letter_code
_entity_poly.pdbx_strand_id
1 'polypeptide(L)'
;MGAGASSVMGLEGEAGGQQTGLGDLPESCVAAVIVHLDPPEICRAARLSRTFRRAASADLVWETKLPSNYRRLLALASDEKNPHKKSCLEIYARLCRPNRFDGGTKEFWLEKTGGGICMLISSKALLITGIDDRRYWNYIPTEESRFHTVAYLQQTWWFEVGGKLISASQLVPTAYSSGSI
;
A
#
# COMPACT_ATOMS: atom_id res chain seq x y z
N MET A 1 23.61 -36.43 60.71
CA MET A 1 24.09 -35.97 59.38
C MET A 1 23.11 -34.88 58.95
N GLY A 2 23.41 -33.61 58.67
CA GLY A 2 24.55 -32.69 58.71
C GLY A 2 23.92 -31.30 58.41
N ALA A 3 24.18 -30.26 59.21
CA ALA A 3 25.01 -29.09 58.87
C ALA A 3 24.76 -28.50 57.46
N GLY A 4 24.51 -27.20 57.26
CA GLY A 4 24.65 -26.07 58.18
C GLY A 4 24.13 -24.75 57.58
N ALA A 5 24.09 -23.74 58.43
CA ALA A 5 23.81 -22.36 58.09
C ALA A 5 25.05 -21.67 57.49
N SER A 6 24.84 -20.70 56.60
CA SER A 6 25.62 -19.47 56.61
C SER A 6 24.87 -18.35 55.91
N SER A 7 24.59 -17.31 56.68
CA SER A 7 24.38 -15.95 56.22
C SER A 7 25.72 -15.29 55.97
N VAL A 8 25.83 -14.51 54.90
CA VAL A 8 26.83 -13.43 54.81
C VAL A 8 26.14 -12.20 54.22
N MET A 9 26.18 -11.12 55.00
CA MET A 9 25.83 -9.76 54.61
C MET A 9 27.00 -9.08 53.89
N GLY A 10 26.68 -8.08 53.08
CA GLY A 10 27.60 -7.04 52.57
C GLY A 10 27.93 -7.24 51.09
N LEU A 11 27.84 -6.26 50.20
CA LEU A 11 27.91 -4.81 50.38
C LEU A 11 27.07 -4.07 49.31
N GLU A 12 26.54 -2.93 49.73
CA GLU A 12 25.99 -1.86 48.89
C GLU A 12 27.06 -1.27 47.96
N GLY A 13 26.65 -0.79 46.78
CA GLY A 13 27.41 0.21 46.02
C GLY A 13 27.39 0.04 44.50
N GLU A 14 26.65 0.93 43.83
CA GLU A 14 26.85 1.39 42.44
C GLU A 14 26.54 0.38 41.31
N ALA A 15 25.62 0.60 40.37
CA ALA A 15 24.96 1.80 39.89
C ALA A 15 23.49 1.47 39.59
N GLY A 16 22.57 2.35 40.00
CA GLY A 16 21.23 2.40 39.44
C GLY A 16 21.30 2.84 37.98
N GLY A 17 21.75 1.94 37.11
CA GLY A 17 21.64 2.11 35.68
C GLY A 17 20.16 2.08 35.34
N GLN A 18 19.53 3.24 35.29
CA GLN A 18 18.19 3.39 34.76
C GLN A 18 18.25 2.82 33.34
N GLN A 19 17.73 1.61 33.15
CA GLN A 19 17.73 0.96 31.85
C GLN A 19 16.83 1.78 30.94
N THR A 20 17.43 2.68 30.15
CA THR A 20 16.71 3.45 29.14
C THR A 20 16.26 2.48 28.06
N GLY A 21 14.96 2.31 27.92
CA GLY A 21 14.34 1.45 26.93
C GLY A 21 13.86 2.23 25.71
N LEU A 22 13.52 1.51 24.64
CA LEU A 22 12.90 2.10 23.44
C LEU A 22 11.55 2.81 23.71
N GLY A 23 10.97 2.62 24.90
CA GLY A 23 9.76 3.32 25.35
C GLY A 23 10.00 4.76 25.82
N ASP A 24 11.24 5.10 26.19
CA ASP A 24 11.60 6.38 26.80
C ASP A 24 11.91 7.49 25.76
N LEU A 25 12.05 7.10 24.49
CA LEU A 25 12.23 8.04 23.38
C LEU A 25 10.94 8.85 23.16
N PRO A 26 11.03 10.17 22.92
CA PRO A 26 9.86 10.96 22.54
C PRO A 26 9.34 10.56 21.17
N GLU A 27 8.03 10.69 20.97
CA GLU A 27 7.35 10.30 19.74
C GLU A 27 7.93 10.96 18.48
N SER A 28 8.35 12.22 18.59
CA SER A 28 8.97 12.98 17.49
C SER A 28 10.29 12.36 17.02
N CYS A 29 11.14 11.90 17.94
CA CYS A 29 12.39 11.23 17.59
C CYS A 29 12.13 9.89 16.90
N VAL A 30 11.14 9.13 17.36
CA VAL A 30 10.76 7.87 16.72
C VAL A 30 10.17 8.12 15.33
N ALA A 31 9.29 9.12 15.19
CA ALA A 31 8.68 9.51 13.92
C ALA A 31 9.75 9.88 12.88
N ALA A 32 10.78 10.62 13.28
CA ALA A 32 11.90 11.02 12.42
C ALA A 32 12.70 9.83 11.87
N VAL A 33 12.74 8.70 12.58
CA VAL A 33 13.42 7.49 12.09
C VAL A 33 12.49 6.65 11.23
N ILE A 34 11.27 6.38 11.69
CA ILE A 34 10.35 5.46 11.00
C ILE A 34 9.85 6.00 9.65
N VAL A 35 9.86 7.31 9.44
CA VAL A 35 9.48 7.91 8.14
C VAL A 35 10.39 7.43 7.00
N HIS A 36 11.61 7.01 7.29
CA HIS A 36 12.56 6.48 6.32
C HIS A 36 12.40 4.97 6.05
N LEU A 37 11.58 4.27 6.84
CA LEU A 37 11.35 2.83 6.68
C LEU A 37 10.27 2.53 5.63
N ASP A 38 10.26 1.32 5.11
CA ASP A 38 9.18 0.89 4.23
C ASP A 38 7.87 0.68 5.02
N PRO A 39 6.70 0.85 4.42
CA PRO A 39 5.41 0.65 5.08
C PRO A 39 5.26 -0.65 5.89
N PRO A 40 5.73 -1.83 5.43
CA PRO A 40 5.72 -3.05 6.24
C PRO A 40 6.66 -3.01 7.44
N GLU A 41 7.77 -2.28 7.35
CA GLU A 41 8.71 -2.06 8.45
C GLU A 41 8.14 -1.10 9.49
N ILE A 42 7.45 -0.04 9.06
CA ILE A 42 6.72 0.87 9.95
C ILE A 42 5.70 0.07 10.77
N CYS A 43 4.91 -0.80 10.12
CA CYS A 43 3.95 -1.68 10.79
C CYS A 43 4.62 -2.66 11.78
N ARG A 44 5.82 -3.17 11.48
CA ARG A 44 6.60 -4.00 12.41
C ARG A 44 7.10 -3.19 13.60
N ALA A 45 7.63 -1.99 13.34
CA ALA A 45 8.12 -1.07 14.37
C ALA A 45 7.01 -0.65 15.34
N ALA A 46 5.80 -0.41 14.83
CA ALA A 46 4.61 -0.08 15.63
C ALA A 46 4.24 -1.13 16.71
N ARG A 47 4.76 -2.36 16.59
CA ARG A 47 4.53 -3.45 17.55
C ARG A 47 5.52 -3.45 18.71
N LEU A 48 6.61 -2.69 18.63
CA LEU A 48 7.71 -2.73 19.60
C LEU A 48 7.35 -2.02 20.91
N SER A 49 6.69 -0.86 20.85
CA SER A 49 6.29 -0.11 22.04
C SER A 49 5.06 0.78 21.77
N ARG A 50 4.48 1.34 22.84
CA ARG A 50 3.38 2.32 22.72
C ARG A 50 3.84 3.58 21.98
N THR A 51 5.06 4.06 22.24
CA THR A 51 5.61 5.25 21.59
C THR A 51 5.82 5.02 20.09
N PHE A 52 6.36 3.86 19.72
CA PHE A 52 6.48 3.45 18.32
C PHE A 52 5.12 3.32 17.63
N ARG A 53 4.10 2.79 18.32
CA ARG A 53 2.75 2.70 17.77
C ARG A 53 2.16 4.07 17.46
N ARG A 54 2.30 5.04 18.38
CA ARG A 54 1.78 6.40 18.20
C ARG A 54 2.49 7.10 17.04
N ALA A 55 3.83 7.06 17.05
CA ALA A 55 4.64 7.61 15.96
C ALA A 55 4.26 6.99 14.61
N ALA A 56 4.11 5.67 14.54
CA ALA A 56 3.74 4.96 13.32
C ALA A 56 2.31 5.24 12.84
N SER A 57 1.43 5.81 13.68
CA SER A 57 0.08 6.22 13.30
C SER A 57 -0.01 7.69 12.85
N ALA A 58 1.06 8.46 12.99
CA ALA A 58 1.06 9.88 12.65
C ALA A 58 0.91 10.10 11.13
N ASP A 59 0.05 11.04 10.73
CA ASP A 59 -0.22 11.33 9.32
C ASP A 59 1.04 11.75 8.56
N LEU A 60 1.93 12.54 9.19
CA LEU A 60 3.19 12.98 8.60
C LEU A 60 4.05 11.82 8.10
N VAL A 61 4.02 10.66 8.77
CA VAL A 61 4.75 9.46 8.34
C VAL A 61 4.15 8.91 7.05
N TRP A 62 2.83 8.79 6.98
CA TRP A 62 2.12 8.18 5.85
C TRP A 62 1.94 9.11 4.65
N GLU A 63 1.93 10.43 4.85
CA GLU A 63 1.95 11.43 3.77
C GLU A 63 3.15 11.23 2.85
N THR A 64 4.32 10.89 3.41
CA THR A 64 5.54 10.61 2.61
C THR A 64 5.46 9.30 1.82
N LYS A 65 4.58 8.38 2.22
CA LYS A 65 4.40 7.07 1.58
C LYS A 65 3.28 7.05 0.56
N LEU A 66 2.44 8.08 0.54
CA LEU A 66 1.32 8.19 -0.39
C LEU A 66 1.78 8.76 -1.73
N PRO A 67 1.31 8.23 -2.87
CA PRO A 67 1.50 8.85 -4.17
C PRO A 67 0.89 10.25 -4.21
N SER A 68 1.53 11.23 -4.86
CA SER A 68 1.02 12.61 -4.96
C SER A 68 -0.41 12.73 -5.53
N ASN A 69 -0.82 11.75 -6.33
CA ASN A 69 -2.14 11.64 -6.95
C ASN A 69 -3.14 10.78 -6.14
N TYR A 70 -2.86 10.43 -4.89
CA TYR A 70 -3.70 9.54 -4.07
C TYR A 70 -5.17 9.97 -4.01
N ARG A 71 -5.46 11.28 -4.02
CA ARG A 71 -6.83 11.82 -3.99
C ARG A 71 -7.64 11.41 -5.22
N ARG A 72 -7.00 11.40 -6.39
CA ARG A 72 -7.63 10.95 -7.64
C ARG A 72 -7.79 9.43 -7.65
N LEU A 73 -6.81 8.69 -7.14
CA LEU A 73 -6.93 7.24 -6.97
C LEU A 73 -8.10 6.90 -6.03
N LEU A 74 -8.27 7.62 -4.92
CA LEU A 74 -9.41 7.42 -4.03
C LEU A 74 -10.75 7.66 -4.73
N ALA A 75 -10.86 8.73 -5.53
CA ALA A 75 -12.06 9.01 -6.30
C ALA A 75 -12.36 7.94 -7.37
N LEU A 76 -11.31 7.31 -7.94
CA LEU A 76 -11.46 6.17 -8.86
C LEU A 76 -11.87 4.88 -8.13
N ALA A 77 -11.33 4.65 -6.93
CA ALA A 77 -11.56 3.44 -6.14
C ALA A 77 -12.94 3.39 -5.48
N SER A 78 -13.58 4.54 -5.24
CA SER A 78 -14.79 4.62 -4.45
C SER A 78 -15.59 5.85 -4.86
N ASP A 79 -16.90 5.69 -5.07
CA ASP A 79 -17.87 6.78 -5.19
C ASP A 79 -18.17 7.42 -3.82
N GLU A 80 -17.15 7.54 -2.97
CA GLU A 80 -17.30 8.07 -1.62
C GLU A 80 -17.20 9.60 -1.64
N LYS A 81 -18.31 10.24 -1.28
CA LYS A 81 -18.48 11.69 -1.26
C LYS A 81 -17.66 12.43 -0.19
N ASN A 82 -16.86 11.74 0.65
CA ASN A 82 -16.13 12.41 1.73
C ASN A 82 -14.77 11.79 2.10
N PRO A 83 -13.73 11.95 1.26
CA PRO A 83 -12.37 11.48 1.54
C PRO A 83 -11.68 12.22 2.69
N HIS A 84 -12.23 13.34 3.19
CA HIS A 84 -11.57 14.25 4.14
C HIS A 84 -11.59 13.79 5.61
N LYS A 85 -12.27 12.67 5.93
CA LYS A 85 -12.39 12.19 7.32
C LYS A 85 -11.40 11.07 7.68
N LYS A 86 -10.58 10.61 6.73
CA LYS A 86 -9.70 9.45 6.92
C LYS A 86 -8.27 9.90 7.15
N SER A 87 -7.56 9.20 8.05
CA SER A 87 -6.12 9.40 8.23
C SER A 87 -5.34 8.98 6.98
N CYS A 88 -4.12 9.49 6.81
CA CYS A 88 -3.24 9.08 5.71
C CYS A 88 -2.91 7.59 5.76
N LEU A 89 -2.80 7.03 6.97
CA LEU A 89 -2.67 5.57 7.18
C LEU A 89 -3.88 4.81 6.63
N GLU A 90 -5.11 5.25 6.93
CA GLU A 90 -6.33 4.60 6.44
C GLU A 90 -6.45 4.69 4.92
N ILE A 91 -6.09 5.85 4.35
CA ILE A 91 -6.04 6.05 2.89
C ILE A 91 -5.04 5.08 2.27
N TYR A 92 -3.83 5.00 2.82
CA TYR A 92 -2.80 4.08 2.35
C TYR A 92 -3.27 2.62 2.41
N ALA A 93 -3.84 2.21 3.54
CA ALA A 93 -4.36 0.87 3.75
C ALA A 93 -5.50 0.53 2.77
N ARG A 94 -6.36 1.50 2.45
CA ARG A 94 -7.41 1.36 1.44
C ARG A 94 -6.85 1.19 0.04
N LEU A 95 -5.88 2.02 -0.34
CA LEU A 95 -5.25 1.96 -1.67
C LEU A 95 -4.40 0.69 -1.87
N CYS A 96 -3.87 0.09 -0.81
CA CYS A 96 -3.17 -1.20 -0.87
C CYS A 96 -4.09 -2.40 -1.17
N ARG A 97 -5.41 -2.27 -1.01
CA ARG A 97 -6.36 -3.32 -1.38
C ARG A 97 -6.70 -3.20 -2.87
N PRO A 98 -7.11 -4.29 -3.55
CA PRO A 98 -7.59 -4.19 -4.92
C PRO A 98 -8.80 -3.26 -5.02
N ASN A 99 -8.70 -2.22 -5.86
CA ASN A 99 -9.76 -1.25 -6.11
C ASN A 99 -10.23 -1.38 -7.56
N ARG A 100 -11.49 -1.81 -7.73
CA ARG A 100 -12.15 -1.94 -9.03
C ARG A 100 -12.58 -0.58 -9.56
N PHE A 101 -12.40 -0.37 -10.86
CA PHE A 101 -12.91 0.79 -11.59
C PHE A 101 -13.31 0.38 -13.01
N ASP A 102 -13.83 1.32 -13.79
CA ASP A 102 -14.20 1.10 -15.20
C ASP A 102 -15.16 -0.10 -15.38
N GLY A 103 -16.30 -0.04 -14.66
CA GLY A 103 -17.30 -1.10 -14.66
C GLY A 103 -16.83 -2.44 -14.07
N GLY A 104 -15.71 -2.44 -13.32
CA GLY A 104 -15.13 -3.65 -12.74
C GLY A 104 -14.24 -4.44 -13.69
N THR A 105 -13.92 -3.89 -14.86
CA THR A 105 -13.02 -4.53 -15.84
C THR A 105 -11.54 -4.23 -15.59
N LYS A 106 -11.25 -3.30 -14.67
CA LYS A 106 -9.90 -2.93 -14.27
C LYS A 106 -9.80 -2.85 -12.75
N GLU A 107 -8.63 -3.18 -12.23
CA GLU A 107 -8.32 -3.12 -10.81
C GLU A 107 -6.95 -2.48 -10.61
N PHE A 108 -6.79 -1.65 -9.58
CA PHE A 108 -5.49 -1.12 -9.18
C PHE A 108 -5.27 -1.23 -7.67
N TRP A 109 -4.02 -1.24 -7.25
CA TRP A 109 -3.62 -1.21 -5.84
C TRP A 109 -2.22 -0.61 -5.70
N LEU A 110 -1.92 -0.12 -4.50
CA LEU A 110 -0.60 0.39 -4.15
C LEU A 110 0.32 -0.76 -3.72
N GLU A 111 1.53 -0.78 -4.26
CA GLU A 111 2.59 -1.70 -3.84
C GLU A 111 3.13 -1.28 -2.46
N LYS A 112 3.21 -2.24 -1.54
CA LYS A 112 3.51 -1.95 -0.13
C LYS A 112 4.94 -1.50 0.14
N THR A 113 5.90 -1.96 -0.65
CA THR A 113 7.34 -1.70 -0.47
C THR A 113 7.85 -0.67 -1.46
N GLY A 114 7.45 -0.76 -2.74
CA GLY A 114 7.91 0.16 -3.79
C GLY A 114 7.12 1.47 -3.91
N GLY A 115 5.95 1.59 -3.27
CA GLY A 115 5.07 2.76 -3.41
C GLY A 115 4.50 2.97 -4.82
N GLY A 116 4.77 2.03 -5.74
CA GLY A 116 4.26 2.04 -7.10
C GLY A 116 2.79 1.66 -7.18
N ILE A 117 2.12 2.04 -8.26
CA ILE A 117 0.74 1.65 -8.53
C ILE A 117 0.76 0.42 -9.42
N CYS A 118 0.20 -0.68 -8.92
CA CYS A 118 -0.04 -1.88 -9.70
C CYS A 118 -1.44 -1.85 -10.33
N MET A 119 -1.60 -2.44 -11.50
CA MET A 119 -2.88 -2.53 -12.21
C MET A 119 -3.08 -3.92 -12.83
N LEU A 120 -4.33 -4.36 -12.87
CA LEU A 120 -4.78 -5.53 -13.61
C LEU A 120 -5.95 -5.13 -14.53
N ILE A 121 -5.95 -5.65 -15.75
CA ILE A 121 -6.94 -5.32 -16.79
C ILE A 121 -7.55 -6.62 -17.31
N SER A 122 -8.87 -6.70 -17.33
CA SER A 122 -9.62 -7.83 -17.89
C SER A 122 -9.49 -7.87 -19.41
N SER A 123 -9.58 -9.06 -20.01
CA SER A 123 -9.67 -9.21 -21.46
C SER A 123 -10.85 -8.43 -22.08
N LYS A 124 -11.93 -8.21 -21.32
CA LYS A 124 -13.09 -7.40 -21.74
C LYS A 124 -12.77 -5.90 -21.85
N ALA A 125 -11.68 -5.47 -21.24
CA ALA A 125 -11.22 -4.08 -21.24
C ALA A 125 -10.05 -3.82 -22.20
N LEU A 126 -9.62 -4.86 -22.91
CA LEU A 126 -8.55 -4.80 -23.90
C LEU A 126 -9.14 -4.79 -25.31
N LEU A 127 -8.40 -4.19 -26.23
CA LEU A 127 -8.66 -4.24 -27.66
C LEU A 127 -7.92 -5.45 -28.22
N ILE A 128 -8.63 -6.56 -28.40
CA ILE A 128 -8.04 -7.82 -28.87
C ILE A 128 -8.55 -8.10 -30.29
N THR A 129 -7.65 -8.49 -31.20
CA THR A 129 -8.01 -8.79 -32.60
C THR A 129 -9.15 -9.80 -32.69
N GLY A 130 -10.27 -9.36 -33.30
CA GLY A 130 -11.42 -10.23 -33.59
C GLY A 130 -12.09 -10.83 -32.36
N ILE A 131 -11.95 -10.24 -31.17
CA ILE A 131 -12.47 -10.77 -29.90
C ILE A 131 -13.98 -11.05 -29.91
N ASP A 132 -14.72 -10.36 -30.77
CA ASP A 132 -16.17 -10.53 -30.95
C ASP A 132 -16.54 -11.74 -31.82
N ASP A 133 -15.57 -12.33 -32.53
CA ASP A 133 -15.79 -13.50 -33.38
C ASP A 133 -15.77 -14.79 -32.57
N ARG A 134 -16.98 -15.27 -32.24
CA ARG A 134 -17.21 -16.51 -31.50
C ARG A 134 -16.72 -17.78 -32.20
N ARG A 135 -16.35 -17.71 -33.48
CA ARG A 135 -15.73 -18.85 -34.17
C ARG A 135 -14.31 -19.13 -33.67
N TYR A 136 -13.62 -18.10 -33.18
CA TYR A 136 -12.24 -18.20 -32.72
C TYR A 136 -12.11 -17.96 -31.21
N TRP A 137 -12.96 -17.12 -30.64
CA TRP A 137 -12.90 -16.72 -29.24
C TRP A 137 -14.05 -17.27 -28.41
N ASN A 138 -13.73 -17.73 -27.21
CA ASN A 138 -14.69 -18.13 -26.20
C ASN A 138 -14.39 -17.44 -24.88
N TYR A 139 -15.44 -17.05 -24.15
CA TYR A 139 -15.29 -16.58 -22.76
C TYR A 139 -15.57 -17.74 -21.81
N ILE A 140 -14.55 -18.12 -21.05
CA ILE A 140 -14.64 -19.24 -20.11
C ILE A 140 -14.75 -18.65 -18.69
N PRO A 141 -15.85 -18.94 -17.95
CA PRO A 141 -15.92 -18.64 -16.52
C PRO A 141 -14.86 -19.44 -15.77
N THR A 142 -14.11 -18.78 -14.89
CA THR A 142 -13.08 -19.42 -14.07
C THR A 142 -12.85 -18.64 -12.80
N GLU A 143 -12.65 -19.33 -11.68
CA GLU A 143 -12.28 -18.71 -10.40
C GLU A 143 -10.79 -18.36 -10.32
N GLU A 144 -9.98 -18.83 -11.28
CA GLU A 144 -8.54 -18.54 -11.33
C GLU A 144 -8.24 -17.09 -11.75
N SER A 145 -9.21 -16.42 -12.40
CA SER A 145 -9.12 -15.02 -12.79
C SER A 145 -9.82 -14.13 -11.76
N ARG A 146 -9.19 -13.02 -11.36
CA ARG A 146 -9.83 -12.02 -10.48
C ARG A 146 -11.10 -11.40 -11.07
N PHE A 147 -11.28 -11.50 -12.39
CA PHE A 147 -12.46 -11.04 -13.12
C PHE A 147 -13.49 -12.14 -13.41
N HIS A 148 -13.27 -13.36 -12.90
CA HIS A 148 -14.14 -14.52 -13.03
C HIS A 148 -14.41 -14.99 -14.48
N THR A 149 -13.63 -14.49 -15.43
CA THR A 149 -13.74 -14.82 -16.85
C THR A 149 -12.39 -14.65 -17.51
N VAL A 150 -12.06 -15.56 -18.43
CA VAL A 150 -10.89 -15.45 -19.32
C VAL A 150 -11.35 -15.51 -20.78
N ALA A 151 -10.61 -14.85 -21.67
CA ALA A 151 -10.79 -14.99 -23.11
C ALA A 151 -9.88 -16.12 -23.61
N TYR A 152 -10.46 -17.12 -24.24
CA TYR A 152 -9.78 -18.28 -24.79
C TYR A 152 -9.83 -18.25 -26.31
N LEU A 153 -8.65 -18.31 -26.93
CA LEU A 153 -8.49 -18.34 -28.39
C LEU A 153 -8.25 -19.78 -28.84
N GLN A 154 -9.07 -20.28 -29.76
CA GLN A 154 -8.90 -21.62 -30.33
C GLN A 154 -7.75 -21.67 -31.34
N GLN A 155 -7.82 -20.84 -32.37
CA GLN A 155 -6.82 -20.79 -33.43
C GLN A 155 -6.83 -19.42 -34.12
N THR A 156 -5.65 -18.88 -34.40
CA THR A 156 -5.47 -17.71 -35.28
C THR A 156 -4.11 -17.79 -35.98
N TRP A 157 -3.95 -17.00 -37.05
CA TRP A 157 -2.69 -16.83 -37.78
C TRP A 157 -1.92 -15.58 -37.33
N TRP A 158 -2.59 -14.61 -36.69
CA TRP A 158 -2.00 -13.51 -35.93
C TRP A 158 -2.99 -12.98 -34.90
N PHE A 159 -2.51 -12.30 -33.87
CA PHE A 159 -3.35 -11.46 -33.03
C PHE A 159 -2.54 -10.32 -32.44
N GLU A 160 -3.22 -9.23 -32.12
CA GLU A 160 -2.70 -8.07 -31.42
C GLU A 160 -3.57 -7.81 -30.19
N VAL A 161 -2.94 -7.30 -29.13
CA VAL A 161 -3.62 -6.89 -27.90
C VAL A 161 -3.21 -5.46 -27.59
N GLY A 162 -4.17 -4.54 -27.77
CA GLY A 162 -4.08 -3.17 -27.32
C GLY A 162 -4.71 -2.99 -25.95
N GLY A 163 -4.13 -2.10 -25.14
CA GLY A 163 -4.69 -1.71 -23.86
C GLY A 163 -4.57 -0.21 -23.66
N LYS A 164 -5.60 0.42 -23.11
CA LYS A 164 -5.52 1.80 -22.66
C LYS A 164 -5.21 1.81 -21.16
N LEU A 165 -3.99 2.21 -20.83
CA LEU A 165 -3.65 2.55 -19.45
C LEU A 165 -4.25 3.92 -19.11
N ILE A 166 -4.50 4.16 -17.82
CA ILE A 166 -4.82 5.50 -17.33
C ILE A 166 -3.65 6.42 -17.74
N SER A 167 -3.96 7.49 -18.48
CA SER A 167 -2.94 8.39 -19.04
C SER A 167 -2.02 8.94 -17.96
N ALA A 168 -0.72 9.10 -18.26
CA ALA A 168 0.22 9.82 -17.41
C ALA A 168 -0.23 11.27 -17.12
N SER A 169 -0.97 11.91 -18.03
CA SER A 169 -1.60 13.23 -17.80
C SER A 169 -2.74 13.20 -16.78
N GLN A 170 -3.27 12.02 -16.47
CA GLN A 170 -4.16 11.81 -15.34
C GLN A 170 -3.41 11.40 -14.05
N LEU A 171 -2.09 11.22 -14.10
CA LEU A 171 -1.24 10.80 -12.97
C LEU A 171 -0.19 11.85 -12.55
N VAL A 172 0.04 12.91 -13.35
CA VAL A 172 0.95 14.03 -13.04
C VAL A 172 0.23 15.36 -13.29
N PRO A 173 0.30 16.35 -12.39
CA PRO A 173 -0.13 17.72 -12.71
C PRO A 173 0.92 18.36 -13.60
N THR A 174 0.65 18.48 -14.91
CA THR A 174 1.42 19.39 -15.75
C THR A 174 1.05 20.82 -15.36
N ALA A 175 1.90 21.43 -14.53
CA ALA A 175 1.95 22.88 -14.39
C ALA A 175 2.56 23.45 -15.68
N TYR A 176 1.74 23.63 -16.71
CA TYR A 176 2.06 24.60 -17.76
C TYR A 176 1.51 25.95 -17.29
N SER A 177 2.31 26.68 -16.52
CA SER A 177 2.15 28.13 -16.38
C SER A 177 2.57 28.76 -17.71
N SER A 178 1.60 29.11 -18.55
CA SER A 178 1.84 30.10 -19.60
C SER A 178 1.71 31.48 -18.94
N GLY A 179 2.83 32.00 -18.46
CA GLY A 179 2.99 33.43 -18.23
C GLY A 179 3.37 34.06 -19.57
N SER A 180 2.41 34.72 -20.21
CA SER A 180 2.72 35.68 -21.27
C SER A 180 2.93 37.04 -20.60
N ILE A 181 4.10 37.64 -20.83
CA ILE A 181 4.35 39.07 -20.69
C ILE A 181 3.65 39.76 -21.85
#